data_AF-A0A3L9M7R6-F1
#
_entry.id   AF-A0A3L9M7R6-F1
#
_cell.length_a   1.000
_cell.length_b   1.000
_cell.length_c   1.000
_cell.angle_alpha   90.00
_cell.angle_beta   90.00
_cell.angle_gamma   90.00
#
_symmetry.space_group_name_H-M   'P 1'
#
loop_
_entity.id
_entity.type
_entity.pdbx_description
1 polymer ?
#
loop_
_entity_poly.entity_id
_entity_poly.type
_entity_poly.pdbx_seq_one_letter_code
_entity_poly.pdbx_strand_id
1 'polypeptide(L)' 'MSKPIKQVTIELHSDIRKDYERMSMPCSKYGVQKLTDKFIFCELAARYYKAPTTIEKIIYNRY' A
#
# COMPACT_ATOMS: atom_id res chain seq x y z
N MET A 1 19.49 19.04 -6.25
CA MET A 1 18.78 19.57 -5.06
C MET A 1 18.03 18.42 -4.40
N SER A 2 18.20 18.19 -3.10
CA SER A 2 17.46 17.14 -2.37
C SER A 2 15.99 17.52 -2.29
N LYS A 3 15.07 16.58 -2.54
CA LYS A 3 13.64 16.82 -2.35
C LYS A 3 13.36 17.09 -0.86
N PRO A 4 12.41 17.97 -0.52
CA PRO A 4 12.00 18.17 0.86
C PRO A 4 11.34 16.91 1.42
N ILE A 5 11.59 16.60 2.69
CA ILE A 5 11.19 15.34 3.36
C ILE A 5 9.68 15.06 3.20
N LYS A 6 8.85 16.11 3.27
CA LYS A 6 7.39 15.98 3.08
C LYS A 6 7.02 15.45 1.69
N GLN A 7 7.72 15.89 0.65
CA GLN A 7 7.48 15.45 -0.73
C GLN A 7 7.77 13.96 -0.87
N VAL A 8 8.88 13.50 -0.28
CA VAL A 8 9.30 12.09 -0.30
C VAL A 8 8.26 11.21 0.40
N THR A 9 7.72 11.65 1.54
CA THR A 9 6.67 10.92 2.25
C THR A 9 5.37 10.85 1.44
N ILE A 10 4.98 11.92 0.76
CA ILE A 10 3.79 11.94 -0.10
C ILE A 10 3.95 10.99 -1.29
N GLU A 11 5.12 11.02 -1.94
CA GLU A 11 5.46 10.10 -3.04
C GLU A 11 5.39 8.64 -2.57
N LEU A 12 6.02 8.33 -1.43
CA LEU A 12 5.98 7.00 -0.82
C LEU A 12 4.53 6.53 -0.55
N HIS A 13 3.70 7.39 0.05
CA HIS A 13 2.31 7.04 0.34
C HIS A 13 1.50 6.83 -0.93
N SER A 14 1.75 7.63 -1.98
CA SER A 14 1.12 7.46 -3.30
C SER A 14 1.50 6.12 -3.93
N ASP A 15 2.78 5.75 -3.86
CA ASP A 15 3.28 4.51 -4.46
C ASP A 15 2.72 3.27 -3.73
N ILE A 16 2.66 3.29 -2.40
CA ILE A 16 2.02 2.23 -1.60
C ILE A 16 0.55 2.05 -2.01
N ARG A 17 -0.21 3.14 -2.21
CA ARG A 17 -1.61 3.06 -2.64
C ARG A 17 -1.77 2.48 -4.04
N LYS A 18 -0.93 2.92 -4.99
CA LYS A 18 -0.95 2.40 -6.37
C LYS A 18 -0.64 0.91 -6.39
N ASP A 19 0.34 0.46 -5.61
CA ASP A 19 0.67 -0.96 -5.54
C ASP A 19 -0.45 -1.77 -4.88
N TYR A 20 -1.10 -1.25 -3.83
CA TYR A 20 -2.28 -1.88 -3.24
C TYR A 20 -3.43 -2.02 -4.25
N GLU A 21 -3.74 -0.97 -5.01
CA GLU A 21 -4.78 -0.98 -6.05
C GLU A 21 -4.46 -2.02 -7.14
N ARG A 22 -3.20 -2.07 -7.59
CA ARG A 22 -2.73 -3.08 -8.56
C ARG A 22 -2.83 -4.50 -8.06
N MET A 23 -2.68 -4.73 -6.76
CA MET A 23 -2.77 -6.08 -6.17
C MET A 23 -4.22 -6.48 -5.88
N SER A 24 -5.08 -5.51 -5.55
CA SER A 24 -6.48 -5.76 -5.22
C SER A 24 -7.39 -5.86 -6.47
N MET A 25 -7.15 -5.08 -7.52
CA MET A 25 -8.00 -5.02 -8.73
C MET A 25 -8.03 -6.30 -9.61
N PRO A 26 -6.90 -6.81 -10.13
CA PRO A 26 -6.88 -7.90 -11.11
C PRO A 26 -7.16 -9.27 -10.49
N CYS A 27 -7.19 -9.37 -9.17
CA CYS A 27 -7.42 -10.60 -8.43
C CYS A 27 -8.92 -10.87 -8.16
N SER A 28 -9.85 -10.13 -8.76
CA SER A 28 -11.28 -10.40 -8.60
C SER A 28 -11.74 -11.54 -9.51
N LYS A 29 -11.86 -12.76 -8.99
CA LYS A 29 -12.55 -13.87 -9.67
C LYS A 29 -13.97 -13.95 -9.11
N TYR A 30 -14.98 -13.85 -9.96
CA TYR A 30 -16.40 -13.80 -9.55
C TYR A 30 -16.76 -12.59 -8.65
N GLY A 31 -16.07 -11.46 -8.81
CA GLY A 31 -16.28 -10.28 -7.96
C GLY A 31 -15.69 -10.40 -6.55
N VAL A 32 -14.92 -11.48 -6.28
CA VAL A 32 -14.25 -11.71 -4.99
C VAL A 32 -12.75 -11.57 -5.16
N GLN A 33 -12.14 -10.73 -4.32
CA GLN A 33 -10.70 -10.53 -4.26
C GLN A 33 -10.00 -11.83 -3.83
N LYS A 34 -9.10 -12.35 -4.69
CA LYS A 34 -8.35 -13.59 -4.46
C LYS A 34 -7.35 -13.48 -3.31
N LEU A 35 -6.77 -12.29 -3.12
CA LEU A 35 -5.84 -12.00 -2.04
C LEU A 35 -6.56 -11.24 -0.93
N THR A 36 -6.45 -11.72 0.31
CA THR A 36 -6.96 -10.97 1.46
C THR A 36 -6.13 -9.70 1.65
N ASP A 37 -6.76 -8.62 2.12
CA ASP A 37 -6.07 -7.36 2.39
C ASP A 37 -4.88 -7.55 3.35
N LYS A 38 -5.03 -8.44 4.33
CA LYS A 38 -3.94 -8.81 5.25
C LYS A 38 -2.71 -9.36 4.52
N PHE A 39 -2.91 -10.20 3.51
CA PHE A 39 -1.80 -10.71 2.71
C PHE A 39 -1.12 -9.58 1.94
N ILE A 40 -1.90 -8.72 1.29
CA ILE A 40 -1.39 -7.56 0.54
C ILE A 40 -0.61 -6.61 1.47
N PHE A 41 -1.10 -6.37 2.70
CA PHE A 41 -0.40 -5.54 3.68
C PHE A 41 0.95 -6.13 4.07
N CYS A 42 1.05 -7.45 4.28
CA CYS A 42 2.31 -8.11 4.58
C CYS A 42 3.30 -8.03 3.42
N GLU A 43 2.83 -8.19 2.18
CA GLU A 43 3.69 -8.11 1.00
C GLU A 43 4.22 -6.68 0.77
N LEU A 44 3.34 -5.67 0.89
CA LEU A 44 3.74 -4.26 0.83
C LEU A 44 4.64 -3.86 2.01
N ALA A 45 4.38 -4.39 3.21
CA ALA A 45 5.23 -4.17 4.38
C ALA A 45 6.67 -4.64 4.13
N ALA A 46 6.83 -5.83 3.53
CA ALA A 46 8.14 -6.35 3.15
C ALA A 46 8.81 -5.50 2.05
N ARG A 47 8.04 -5.06 1.04
CA ARG A 47 8.56 -4.24 -0.07
C ARG A 47 9.03 -2.85 0.35
N TYR A 48 8.26 -2.20 1.24
CA TYR A 48 8.50 -0.82 1.66
C TYR A 48 9.22 -0.70 3.01
N TYR A 49 9.63 -1.83 3.61
CA TYR A 49 10.28 -1.90 4.93
C TYR A 49 9.47 -1.18 6.02
N LYS A 50 8.15 -1.43 6.05
CA LYS A 50 7.21 -0.85 7.02
C LYS A 50 6.45 -1.95 7.76
N ALA A 51 5.83 -1.60 8.88
CA ALA A 51 4.91 -2.50 9.54
C ALA A 51 3.60 -2.63 8.72
N PRO A 52 2.94 -3.80 8.70
CA PRO A 52 1.64 -3.97 8.03
C PRO A 52 0.58 -2.98 8.52
N THR A 53 0.60 -2.64 9.82
CA THR A 53 -0.28 -1.62 10.41
C THR A 53 -0.01 -0.21 9.87
N THR A 54 1.23 0.10 9.53
CA THR A 54 1.57 1.38 8.87
C THR A 54 1.04 1.41 7.44
N ILE A 55 1.18 0.31 6.71
CA ILE A 55 0.62 0.17 5.35
C ILE A 55 -0.90 0.35 5.36
N GLU A 56 -1.60 -0.32 6.28
CA GLU A 56 -3.04 -0.19 6.48
C GLU A 56 -3.45 1.28 6.72
N LYS A 57 -2.76 1.97 7.63
CA LYS A 57 -3.01 3.39 7.93
C LYS A 57 -2.79 4.29 6.71
N ILE A 58 -1.74 4.04 5.92
CA ILE A 58 -1.44 4.80 4.70
C ILE A 58 -2.53 4.61 3.64
N ILE A 59 -2.99 3.37 3.45
CA ILE A 59 -4.03 3.02 2.48
C ILE A 59 -5.37 3.62 2.87
N TYR A 60 -5.83 3.40 4.11
CA TYR A 60 -7.12 3.90 4.58
C TYR A 60 -7.10 5.35 5.07
N ASN A 61 -5.93 6.01 5.00
CA ASN A 61 -5.75 7.37 5.46
C ASN A 61 -6.19 7.59 6.92
N ARG A 62 -5.96 6.58 7.77
CA ARG A 62 -6.29 6.57 9.21
C ARG A 62 -5.03 6.93 9.99
N TYR A 63 -4.93 8.17 10.48
CA TYR A 63 -3.82 8.66 11.30
C TYR A 63 -4.29 9.05 12.69
#